data_AF-A0A4E0RCS1-F1
#
_entry.id   AF-A0A4E0RCS1-F1
#
_cell.length_a   1.000
_cell.length_b   1.000
_cell.length_c   1.000
_cell.angle_alpha   90.00
_cell.angle_beta   90.00
_cell.angle_gamma   90.00
#
_symmetry.space_group_name_H-M   'P 1'
#
loop_
_entity.id
_entity.type
_entity.pdbx_description
1 polymer ?
#
loop_
_entity_poly.entity_id
_entity_poly.type
_entity_poly.pdbx_seq_one_letter_code
_entity_poly.pdbx_strand_id
1 'polypeptide(L)'
;MAGLSLGMKCLKCSVFVFNIICLLCALLLIGVGAYVQVKFSAYGPELQKVWQAAPIAILVLGGIILLVSFLGCCGAIRENVCMLYMYGVLLALLLIGEIVVAILAIVYKDRIDEKVKQVLSQYVQDYDDVDEIARSIDVIQQNFQCCGANGPEDYRRTAGVPESCKSSLMVPYTRGCTEAFGQFLKSNLVIVACVAFGVCFIQLLSTIIAFCLGKHISDYEGV
;
A
#
# COMPACT_ATOMS: atom_id res chain seq x y z
N MET A 1 22.72 32.32 -5.49
CA MET A 1 23.35 31.03 -5.90
C MET A 1 24.81 30.87 -5.44
N ALA A 2 25.54 31.91 -5.02
CA ALA A 2 26.89 31.80 -4.46
C ALA A 2 26.81 31.70 -2.92
N GLY A 3 27.08 30.53 -2.35
CA GLY A 3 27.12 30.34 -0.89
C GLY A 3 26.89 28.92 -0.38
N LEU A 4 26.22 28.05 -1.15
CA LEU A 4 25.89 26.69 -0.70
C LEU A 4 27.10 25.75 -0.79
N SER A 5 27.45 25.08 0.33
CA SER A 5 28.49 24.04 0.35
C SER A 5 28.13 22.90 -0.63
N LEU A 6 29.14 22.22 -1.18
CA LEU A 6 28.94 21.15 -2.15
C LEU A 6 27.99 20.05 -1.63
N GLY A 7 28.11 19.70 -0.35
CA GLY A 7 27.24 18.71 0.30
C GLY A 7 25.77 19.11 0.31
N MET A 8 25.44 20.39 0.55
CA MET A 8 24.06 20.85 0.59
C MET A 8 23.42 20.85 -0.81
N LYS A 9 24.20 21.11 -1.87
CA LYS A 9 23.74 20.99 -3.27
C LYS A 9 23.43 19.53 -3.61
N CYS A 10 24.28 18.59 -3.18
CA CYS A 10 24.04 17.16 -3.35
C CYS A 10 22.78 16.69 -2.61
N LEU A 11 22.56 17.14 -1.37
CA LEU A 11 21.36 16.83 -0.60
C LEU A 11 20.09 17.35 -1.28
N LYS A 12 20.10 18.61 -1.74
CA LYS A 12 18.97 19.20 -2.49
C LYS A 12 18.67 18.41 -3.78
N CYS A 13 19.70 18.03 -4.54
CA CYS A 13 19.53 17.22 -5.75
C CYS A 13 18.96 15.83 -5.44
N SER A 14 19.45 15.18 -4.39
CA SER A 14 18.97 13.87 -3.96
C SER A 14 17.49 13.91 -3.55
N VAL A 15 17.09 14.90 -2.72
CA VAL A 15 15.69 15.10 -2.32
C VAL A 15 14.82 15.36 -3.55
N PHE A 16 15.28 16.18 -4.50
CA PHE A 16 14.51 16.46 -5.71
C PHE A 16 14.28 15.21 -6.57
N VAL A 17 15.34 14.44 -6.85
CA VAL A 17 15.25 13.22 -7.68
C VAL A 17 14.37 12.18 -7.00
N PHE A 18 14.56 11.95 -5.70
CA PHE A 18 13.75 10.99 -4.95
C PHE A 18 12.27 11.34 -4.97
N ASN A 19 11.91 12.61 -4.68
CA ASN A 19 10.51 13.03 -4.68
C ASN A 19 9.89 13.02 -6.08
N ILE A 20 10.65 13.25 -7.17
CA ILE A 20 10.12 13.07 -8.53
C ILE A 20 9.76 11.61 -8.81
N ILE A 21 10.61 10.67 -8.39
CA ILE A 21 10.32 9.24 -8.54
C ILE A 21 9.04 8.88 -7.75
N CYS A 22 8.97 9.31 -6.48
CA CYS A 22 7.78 9.09 -5.65
C CYS A 22 6.51 9.71 -6.24
N LEU A 23 6.60 10.90 -6.83
CA LEU A 23 5.49 11.57 -7.50
C LEU A 23 4.97 10.76 -8.69
N LEU A 24 5.87 10.23 -9.54
CA LEU A 24 5.48 9.39 -10.67
C LEU A 24 4.84 8.08 -10.20
N CYS A 25 5.40 7.44 -9.16
CA CYS A 25 4.80 6.26 -8.55
C CYS A 25 3.40 6.55 -7.98
N ALA A 26 3.21 7.71 -7.34
CA ALA A 26 1.92 8.12 -6.79
C ALA A 26 0.86 8.30 -7.89
N LEU A 27 1.22 8.91 -9.02
CA LEU A 27 0.31 9.04 -10.16
C LEU A 27 -0.10 7.68 -10.73
N LEU A 28 0.82 6.73 -10.81
CA LEU A 28 0.52 5.35 -11.22
C LEU A 28 -0.40 4.66 -10.22
N LEU A 29 -0.13 4.77 -8.92
CA LEU A 29 -0.99 4.21 -7.87
C LEU A 29 -2.41 4.78 -7.92
N ILE A 30 -2.54 6.10 -8.09
CA ILE A 30 -3.85 6.76 -8.23
C ILE A 30 -4.56 6.25 -9.49
N GLY A 31 -3.85 6.15 -10.62
CA GLY A 31 -4.43 5.65 -11.88
C GLY A 31 -4.94 4.22 -11.75
N VAL A 32 -4.16 3.32 -11.16
CA VAL A 32 -4.57 1.92 -10.90
C VAL A 32 -5.74 1.88 -9.91
N GLY A 33 -5.66 2.61 -8.81
CA GLY A 33 -6.72 2.67 -7.80
C GLY A 33 -8.04 3.18 -8.38
N ALA A 34 -8.00 4.22 -9.22
CA ALA A 34 -9.17 4.77 -9.88
C ALA A 34 -9.76 3.80 -10.91
N TYR A 35 -8.92 3.15 -11.72
CA TYR A 35 -9.35 2.13 -12.67
C TYR A 35 -10.09 0.99 -11.97
N VAL A 36 -9.49 0.45 -10.91
CA VAL A 36 -10.07 -0.63 -10.11
C VAL A 36 -11.37 -0.18 -9.44
N GLN A 37 -11.40 1.02 -8.85
CA GLN A 37 -12.60 1.59 -8.21
C GLN A 37 -13.78 1.70 -9.18
N VAL A 38 -13.56 2.21 -10.40
CA VAL A 38 -14.61 2.37 -11.40
C VAL A 38 -15.19 1.02 -11.80
N LYS A 39 -14.34 0.01 -12.03
CA LYS A 39 -14.77 -1.35 -12.33
C LYS A 39 -15.61 -1.94 -11.20
N PHE A 40 -15.17 -1.79 -9.94
CA PHE A 40 -15.92 -2.31 -8.80
C PHE A 40 -17.24 -1.57 -8.54
N SER A 41 -17.33 -0.27 -8.82
CA SER A 41 -18.56 0.52 -8.65
C SER A 41 -19.68 0.15 -9.63
N ALA A 42 -19.36 -0.58 -10.69
CA ALA A 42 -20.34 -1.11 -11.64
C ALA A 42 -21.07 -2.35 -11.10
N TYR A 43 -20.57 -2.97 -10.03
CA TYR A 43 -21.22 -4.10 -9.36
C TYR A 43 -22.18 -3.60 -8.27
N GLY A 44 -23.29 -4.32 -8.07
CA GLY A 44 -24.39 -3.91 -7.19
C GLY A 44 -23.98 -3.52 -5.76
N PRO A 45 -24.87 -2.84 -5.02
CA PRO A 45 -24.55 -2.14 -3.77
C PRO A 45 -24.01 -3.03 -2.63
N GLU A 46 -24.22 -4.35 -2.69
CA GLU A 46 -23.73 -5.30 -1.67
C GLU A 46 -22.26 -5.69 -1.89
N LEU A 47 -21.83 -5.91 -3.14
CA LEU A 47 -20.42 -6.12 -3.48
C LEU A 47 -19.57 -4.88 -3.23
N GLN A 48 -20.16 -3.71 -3.50
CA GLN A 48 -19.51 -2.42 -3.37
C GLN A 48 -18.96 -2.19 -1.94
N LYS A 49 -19.71 -2.57 -0.91
CA LYS A 49 -19.33 -2.34 0.50
C LYS A 49 -18.08 -3.12 0.94
N VAL A 50 -17.81 -4.27 0.33
CA VAL A 50 -16.73 -5.17 0.73
C VAL A 50 -15.44 -4.85 -0.04
N TRP A 51 -15.57 -4.56 -1.33
CA TRP A 51 -14.43 -4.33 -2.21
C TRP A 51 -13.94 -2.89 -2.30
N GLN A 52 -14.72 -1.89 -1.88
CA GLN A 52 -14.28 -0.49 -2.00
C GLN A 52 -13.13 -0.12 -1.07
N ALA A 53 -12.93 -0.84 0.03
CA ALA A 53 -11.91 -0.48 1.02
C ALA A 53 -10.48 -0.50 0.45
N ALA A 54 -10.13 -1.53 -0.34
CA ALA A 54 -8.79 -1.67 -0.92
C ALA A 54 -8.45 -0.61 -2.00
N PRO A 55 -9.23 -0.41 -3.07
CA PRO A 55 -8.97 0.63 -4.06
C PRO A 55 -9.05 2.05 -3.46
N ILE A 56 -9.96 2.32 -2.52
CA ILE A 56 -9.98 3.60 -1.79
C ILE A 56 -8.69 3.77 -0.99
N ALA A 57 -8.20 2.73 -0.30
CA ALA A 57 -6.93 2.82 0.43
C ALA A 57 -5.75 3.12 -0.51
N ILE A 58 -5.70 2.51 -1.71
CA ILE A 58 -4.69 2.79 -2.74
C ILE A 58 -4.77 4.25 -3.19
N LEU A 59 -5.98 4.77 -3.45
CA LEU A 59 -6.20 6.16 -3.84
C LEU A 59 -5.76 7.15 -2.76
N VAL A 60 -6.12 6.90 -1.50
CA VAL A 60 -5.75 7.74 -0.35
C VAL A 60 -4.23 7.73 -0.17
N LEU A 61 -3.61 6.55 -0.18
CA LEU A 61 -2.17 6.41 -0.07
C LEU A 61 -1.44 7.13 -1.21
N GLY A 62 -1.91 6.94 -2.45
CA GLY A 62 -1.37 7.63 -3.63
C GLY A 62 -1.50 9.15 -3.51
N GLY A 63 -2.65 9.66 -3.03
CA GLY A 63 -2.87 11.09 -2.80
C GLY A 63 -1.93 11.69 -1.75
N ILE A 64 -1.69 10.97 -0.65
CA ILE A 64 -0.74 11.38 0.39
C ILE A 64 0.69 11.44 -0.19
N ILE A 65 1.12 10.39 -0.90
CA ILE A 65 2.46 10.35 -1.51
C ILE A 65 2.61 11.47 -2.55
N LEU A 66 1.58 11.73 -3.36
CA LEU A 66 1.59 12.80 -4.35
C LEU A 66 1.77 14.18 -3.69
N LEU A 67 0.99 14.47 -2.63
CA LEU A 67 1.07 15.74 -1.90
C LEU A 67 2.44 15.94 -1.27
N VAL A 68 2.94 14.94 -0.54
CA VAL A 68 4.24 15.01 0.14
C VAL A 68 5.37 15.16 -0.88
N SER A 69 5.33 14.40 -1.97
CA SER A 69 6.34 14.46 -3.03
C SER A 69 6.33 15.82 -3.73
N PHE A 70 5.15 16.39 -3.98
CA PHE A 70 5.01 17.72 -4.57
C PHE A 70 5.61 18.81 -3.67
N LEU A 71 5.32 18.79 -2.37
CA LEU A 71 5.90 19.72 -1.40
C LEU A 71 7.42 19.58 -1.30
N GLY A 72 7.94 18.35 -1.28
CA GLY A 72 9.39 18.09 -1.28
C GLY A 72 10.08 18.63 -2.54
N CYS A 73 9.53 18.35 -3.72
CA CYS A 73 10.07 18.87 -4.99
C CYS A 73 10.00 20.40 -5.07
N CYS A 74 8.84 21.00 -4.80
CA CYS A 74 8.65 22.44 -4.90
C CYS A 74 9.44 23.20 -3.83
N GLY A 75 9.48 22.71 -2.59
CA GLY A 75 10.28 23.27 -1.52
C GLY A 75 11.77 23.26 -1.86
N ALA A 76 12.28 22.15 -2.40
CA ALA A 76 13.67 22.04 -2.81
C ALA A 76 14.02 22.97 -3.99
N ILE A 77 13.23 22.98 -5.07
CA ILE A 77 13.52 23.80 -6.27
C ILE A 77 13.36 25.30 -5.97
N ARG A 78 12.22 25.69 -5.39
CA ARG A 78 11.87 27.09 -5.17
C ARG A 78 12.55 27.69 -3.94
N GLU A 79 13.32 26.89 -3.21
CA GLU A 79 13.97 27.29 -1.95
C GLU A 79 12.95 27.89 -0.97
N ASN A 80 11.70 27.41 -1.01
CA ASN A 80 10.63 27.93 -0.15
C ASN A 80 10.67 27.23 1.20
N VAL A 81 11.14 27.97 2.22
CA VAL A 81 11.31 27.51 3.60
C VAL A 81 10.01 26.93 4.18
N CYS A 82 8.88 27.60 3.97
CA CYS A 82 7.58 27.13 4.47
C CYS A 82 7.18 25.78 3.85
N MET A 83 7.38 25.60 2.54
CA MET A 83 7.10 24.31 1.87
C MET A 83 8.02 23.20 2.37
N LEU A 84 9.29 23.48 2.63
CA LEU A 84 10.25 22.51 3.18
C LEU A 84 9.87 22.10 4.62
N TYR A 85 9.44 23.04 5.45
CA TYR A 85 8.94 22.73 6.80
C TYR A 85 7.64 21.93 6.76
N MET A 86 6.69 22.29 5.91
CA MET A 86 5.46 21.52 5.70
C MET A 86 5.76 20.09 5.26
N TYR A 87 6.69 19.91 4.31
CA TYR A 87 7.17 18.60 3.88
C TYR A 87 7.76 17.79 5.05
N GLY A 88 8.66 18.39 5.85
CA GLY A 88 9.26 17.73 7.01
C GLY A 88 8.24 17.36 8.10
N VAL A 89 7.30 18.25 8.41
CA VAL A 89 6.23 17.99 9.40
C VAL A 89 5.31 16.86 8.93
N LEU A 90 4.91 16.86 7.66
CA LEU A 90 4.06 15.78 7.12
C LEU A 90 4.78 14.42 7.15
N LEU A 91 6.06 14.36 6.79
CA LEU A 91 6.85 13.14 6.93
C LEU A 91 6.97 12.67 8.39
N ALA A 92 7.15 13.58 9.34
CA ALA A 92 7.19 13.23 10.76
C ALA A 92 5.84 12.66 11.24
N LEU A 93 4.73 13.26 10.82
CA LEU A 93 3.38 12.76 11.15
C LEU A 93 3.11 11.39 10.53
N LEU A 94 3.52 11.18 9.29
CA LEU A 94 3.41 9.87 8.64
C LEU A 94 4.24 8.81 9.36
N LEU A 95 5.42 9.17 9.89
CA LEU A 95 6.29 8.23 10.61
C LEU A 95 5.64 7.78 11.92
N ILE A 96 5.02 8.73 12.63
CA ILE A 96 4.21 8.43 13.83
C ILE A 96 3.03 7.54 13.45
N GLY A 97 2.35 7.85 12.34
CA GLY A 97 1.24 7.05 11.82
C GLY A 97 1.64 5.60 11.52
N GLU A 98 2.78 5.38 10.87
CA GLU A 98 3.32 4.05 10.57
C GLU A 98 3.58 3.25 11.85
N ILE A 99 4.17 3.86 12.87
CA ILE A 99 4.41 3.22 14.18
C ILE A 99 3.08 2.84 14.83
N VAL A 100 2.09 3.74 14.81
CA VAL A 100 0.75 3.45 15.36
C VAL A 100 0.09 2.30 14.60
N VAL A 101 0.12 2.30 13.27
CA VAL A 101 -0.43 1.22 12.45
C VAL A 101 0.27 -0.10 12.73
N ALA A 102 1.59 -0.11 12.87
CA ALA A 102 2.36 -1.31 13.22
C ALA A 102 1.95 -1.88 14.59
N ILE A 103 1.79 -1.02 15.60
CA ILE A 103 1.31 -1.43 16.93
C ILE A 103 -0.11 -1.99 16.83
N LEU A 104 -1.02 -1.30 16.14
CA LEU A 104 -2.40 -1.75 15.97
C LEU A 104 -2.48 -3.08 15.22
N ALA A 105 -1.66 -3.30 14.20
CA ALA A 105 -1.61 -4.56 13.46
C ALA A 105 -1.20 -5.75 14.35
N ILE A 106 -0.30 -5.51 15.31
CA ILE A 106 0.10 -6.53 16.29
C ILE A 106 -1.01 -6.76 17.32
N VAL A 107 -1.58 -5.69 17.88
CA VAL A 107 -2.61 -5.75 18.93
C VAL A 107 -3.91 -6.38 18.43
N TYR A 108 -4.33 -6.07 17.21
CA TYR A 108 -5.60 -6.52 16.63
C TYR A 108 -5.45 -7.69 15.65
N LYS A 109 -4.32 -8.38 15.68
CA LYS A 109 -4.01 -9.47 14.73
C LYS A 109 -5.13 -10.50 14.61
N ASP A 110 -5.68 -10.99 15.72
CA ASP A 110 -6.72 -12.02 15.68
C ASP A 110 -8.00 -11.51 14.99
N ARG A 111 -8.36 -10.25 15.21
CA ARG A 111 -9.51 -9.63 14.53
C ARG A 111 -9.26 -9.41 13.04
N ILE A 112 -8.02 -9.11 12.65
CA ILE A 112 -7.63 -9.01 11.25
C ILE A 112 -7.76 -10.39 10.59
N ASP A 113 -7.26 -11.45 11.23
CA ASP A 113 -7.37 -12.83 10.72
C ASP A 113 -8.84 -13.25 10.54
N GLU A 114 -9.70 -12.97 11.51
CA GLU A 114 -11.15 -13.19 11.41
C GLU A 114 -11.78 -12.38 10.27
N LYS A 115 -11.39 -11.11 10.11
CA LYS A 115 -11.94 -10.25 9.06
C LYS A 115 -11.53 -10.70 7.68
N VAL A 116 -10.26 -11.08 7.50
CA VAL A 116 -9.75 -11.64 6.24
C VAL A 116 -10.54 -12.90 5.89
N LYS A 117 -10.78 -13.78 6.87
CA LYS A 117 -11.60 -14.98 6.67
C LYS A 117 -13.03 -14.65 6.25
N GLN A 118 -13.69 -13.72 6.93
CA GLN A 118 -15.05 -13.30 6.58
C GLN A 118 -15.12 -12.77 5.15
N VAL A 119 -14.20 -11.89 4.79
CA VAL A 119 -14.13 -11.25 3.47
C VAL A 119 -13.88 -12.30 2.38
N LEU A 120 -12.92 -13.20 2.58
CA LEU A 120 -12.62 -14.22 1.59
C LEU A 120 -13.75 -15.26 1.45
N SER A 121 -14.40 -15.64 2.55
CA SER A 121 -15.58 -16.50 2.49
C SER A 121 -16.72 -15.88 1.70
N GLN A 122 -16.94 -14.57 1.83
CA GLN A 122 -17.94 -13.87 1.05
C GLN A 122 -17.60 -13.88 -0.45
N TYR A 123 -16.33 -13.65 -0.82
CA TYR A 123 -15.91 -13.68 -2.23
C TYR A 123 -16.03 -15.05 -2.88
N VAL A 124 -15.82 -16.12 -2.13
CA VAL A 124 -16.06 -17.48 -2.64
C VAL A 124 -17.56 -17.72 -2.86
N GLN A 125 -18.44 -17.12 -2.04
CA GLN A 125 -19.90 -17.23 -2.23
C GLN A 125 -20.40 -16.44 -3.43
N ASP A 126 -19.77 -15.30 -3.73
CA ASP A 126 -20.12 -14.41 -4.84
C ASP A 126 -19.36 -14.78 -6.14
N TYR A 127 -18.65 -15.91 -6.16
CA TYR A 127 -17.76 -16.33 -7.26
C TYR A 127 -18.52 -16.46 -8.59
N ASP A 128 -19.68 -17.12 -8.60
CA ASP A 128 -20.48 -17.34 -9.82
C ASP A 128 -21.27 -16.09 -10.25
N ASP A 129 -21.42 -15.11 -9.35
CA ASP A 129 -22.28 -13.96 -9.56
C ASP A 129 -21.52 -12.81 -10.26
N VAL A 130 -20.19 -12.74 -10.12
CA VAL A 130 -19.37 -11.61 -10.58
C VAL A 130 -18.02 -12.03 -11.16
N ASP A 131 -17.83 -11.83 -12.46
CA ASP A 131 -16.62 -12.19 -13.22
C ASP A 131 -15.32 -11.56 -12.68
N GLU A 132 -15.36 -10.33 -12.15
CA GLU A 132 -14.21 -9.67 -11.50
C GLU A 132 -13.81 -10.38 -10.20
N ILE A 133 -14.80 -10.82 -9.40
CA ILE A 133 -14.54 -11.61 -8.20
C ILE A 133 -13.96 -12.94 -8.60
N ALA A 134 -14.56 -13.64 -9.57
CA ALA A 134 -14.08 -14.92 -10.06
C ALA A 134 -12.60 -14.83 -10.46
N ARG A 135 -12.23 -13.84 -11.29
CA ARG A 135 -10.84 -13.59 -11.69
C ARG A 135 -9.92 -13.30 -10.51
N SER A 136 -10.38 -12.51 -9.54
CA SER A 136 -9.57 -12.17 -8.36
C SER A 136 -9.31 -13.38 -7.47
N ILE A 137 -10.35 -14.21 -7.25
CA ILE A 137 -10.25 -15.46 -6.52
C ILE A 137 -9.38 -16.47 -7.27
N ASP A 138 -9.52 -16.57 -8.59
CA ASP A 138 -8.69 -17.46 -9.42
C ASP A 138 -7.20 -17.15 -9.27
N VAL A 139 -6.83 -15.87 -9.32
CA VAL A 139 -5.46 -15.41 -9.11
C VAL A 139 -4.96 -15.78 -7.70
N ILE A 140 -5.78 -15.61 -6.68
CA ILE A 140 -5.43 -15.98 -5.30
C ILE A 140 -5.20 -17.50 -5.21
N GLN A 141 -6.12 -18.31 -5.71
CA GLN A 141 -6.05 -19.77 -5.63
C GLN A 141 -4.84 -20.32 -6.38
N GLN A 142 -4.53 -19.79 -7.55
CA GLN A 142 -3.36 -20.19 -8.33
C GLN A 142 -2.04 -19.76 -7.68
N ASN A 143 -1.94 -18.51 -7.22
CA ASN A 143 -0.69 -17.99 -6.64
C ASN A 143 -0.36 -18.61 -5.29
N PHE A 144 -1.38 -18.91 -4.48
CA PHE A 144 -1.21 -19.45 -3.14
C PHE A 144 -1.46 -20.96 -3.05
N GLN A 145 -1.79 -21.62 -4.17
CA GLN A 145 -2.08 -23.06 -4.25
C GLN A 145 -3.07 -23.51 -3.18
N CYS A 146 -4.19 -22.81 -3.12
CA CYS A 146 -5.21 -22.94 -2.10
C CYS A 146 -6.60 -23.00 -2.74
N CYS A 147 -7.61 -23.41 -1.98
CA CYS A 147 -8.97 -23.54 -2.48
C CYS A 147 -10.00 -23.04 -1.46
N GLY A 148 -10.91 -22.17 -1.91
CA GLY A 148 -11.91 -21.53 -1.05
C GLY A 148 -11.28 -20.68 0.06
N ALA A 149 -12.07 -20.25 1.03
CA ALA A 149 -11.55 -19.49 2.17
C ALA A 149 -10.88 -20.42 3.19
N ASN A 150 -11.55 -21.53 3.52
CA ASN A 150 -11.14 -22.55 4.48
C ASN A 150 -10.83 -23.89 3.80
N GLY A 151 -11.37 -24.12 2.61
CA GLY A 151 -11.15 -25.34 1.85
C GLY A 151 -12.12 -25.45 0.66
N PRO A 152 -12.04 -26.54 -0.12
CA PRO A 152 -12.86 -26.76 -1.31
C PRO A 152 -14.37 -26.82 -1.00
N GLU A 153 -14.74 -27.22 0.22
CA GLU A 153 -16.14 -27.32 0.69
C GLU A 153 -16.85 -25.95 0.82
N ASP A 154 -16.13 -24.84 0.69
CA ASP A 154 -16.74 -23.50 0.68
C ASP A 154 -17.53 -23.25 -0.62
N TYR A 155 -17.22 -23.97 -1.71
CA TYR A 155 -17.93 -23.92 -2.98
C TYR A 155 -19.22 -24.74 -2.94
N ARG A 156 -20.21 -24.25 -2.18
CA ARG A 156 -21.49 -24.95 -1.97
C ARG A 156 -22.53 -24.73 -3.07
N ARG A 157 -22.38 -23.64 -3.84
CA ARG A 157 -23.33 -23.24 -4.89
C ARG A 157 -22.94 -23.74 -6.29
N THR A 158 -21.67 -24.08 -6.49
CA THR A 158 -21.16 -24.56 -7.77
C THR A 158 -21.36 -26.08 -7.90
N ALA A 159 -21.37 -26.58 -9.14
CA ALA A 159 -21.38 -28.02 -9.42
C ALA A 159 -20.03 -28.71 -9.10
N GLY A 160 -19.04 -27.96 -8.62
CA GLY A 160 -17.68 -28.39 -8.31
C GLY A 160 -16.74 -27.19 -8.13
N VAL A 161 -15.51 -27.44 -7.65
CA VAL A 161 -14.54 -26.35 -7.47
C VAL A 161 -14.03 -25.81 -8.82
N PRO A 162 -13.67 -24.52 -8.91
CA PRO A 162 -13.07 -23.93 -10.11
C PRO A 162 -11.77 -24.63 -10.55
N GLU A 163 -11.39 -24.47 -11.82
CA GLU A 163 -10.10 -24.98 -12.33
C GLU A 163 -8.90 -24.33 -11.62
N SER A 164 -9.02 -23.06 -11.23
CA SER A 164 -8.00 -22.35 -10.43
C SER A 164 -7.76 -22.95 -9.05
N CYS A 165 -8.69 -23.77 -8.55
CA CYS A 165 -8.64 -24.50 -7.28
C CYS A 165 -7.94 -25.86 -7.38
N LYS A 166 -7.50 -26.28 -8.58
CA LYS A 166 -6.98 -27.62 -8.83
C LYS A 166 -5.48 -27.59 -9.12
N SER A 167 -4.80 -28.63 -8.66
CA SER A 167 -3.41 -28.90 -9.03
C SER A 167 -3.31 -29.42 -10.48
N SER A 168 -2.08 -29.56 -10.99
CA SER A 168 -1.82 -30.15 -12.32
C SER A 168 -2.35 -31.59 -12.47
N LEU A 169 -2.64 -32.28 -11.37
CA LEU A 169 -3.24 -33.62 -11.33
C LEU A 169 -4.78 -33.57 -11.32
N MET A 170 -5.38 -32.39 -11.53
CA MET A 170 -6.83 -32.13 -11.45
C MET A 170 -7.45 -32.40 -10.07
N VAL A 171 -6.62 -32.50 -9.02
CA VAL A 171 -7.08 -32.67 -7.64
C VAL A 171 -7.19 -31.30 -6.97
N PRO A 172 -8.33 -30.99 -6.29
CA PRO A 172 -8.50 -29.75 -5.55
C PRO A 172 -7.43 -29.56 -4.47
N TYR A 173 -6.97 -28.34 -4.27
CA TYR A 173 -6.16 -28.02 -3.09
C TYR A 173 -7.02 -28.22 -1.84
N THR A 174 -6.47 -28.91 -0.84
CA THR A 174 -7.17 -29.17 0.42
C THR A 174 -7.05 -27.99 1.40
N ARG A 175 -6.07 -27.13 1.18
CA ARG A 175 -5.75 -25.99 2.03
C ARG A 175 -6.60 -24.77 1.69
N GLY A 176 -7.20 -24.14 2.71
CA GLY A 176 -7.90 -22.86 2.57
C GLY A 176 -6.99 -21.67 2.28
N CYS A 177 -7.47 -20.71 1.49
CA CYS A 177 -6.68 -19.53 1.13
C CYS A 177 -6.42 -18.56 2.28
N THR A 178 -7.25 -18.56 3.32
CA THR A 178 -6.98 -17.78 4.56
C THR A 178 -5.72 -18.27 5.26
N GLU A 179 -5.59 -19.59 5.40
CA GLU A 179 -4.42 -20.22 5.98
C GLU A 179 -3.18 -20.06 5.10
N ALA A 180 -3.35 -20.19 3.78
CA ALA A 180 -2.26 -19.98 2.81
C ALA A 180 -1.70 -18.56 2.88
N PHE A 181 -2.58 -17.56 2.92
CA PHE A 181 -2.19 -16.17 3.09
C PHE A 181 -1.49 -15.92 4.43
N GLY A 182 -2.02 -16.48 5.53
CA GLY A 182 -1.38 -16.38 6.84
C GLY A 182 0.02 -17.01 6.88
N GLN A 183 0.24 -18.14 6.21
CA GLN A 183 1.58 -18.72 6.10
C GLN A 183 2.48 -17.91 5.19
N PHE A 184 1.97 -17.38 4.07
CA PHE A 184 2.73 -16.48 3.22
C PHE A 184 3.25 -15.27 4.01
N LEU A 185 2.39 -14.63 4.81
CA LEU A 185 2.82 -13.52 5.67
C LEU A 185 3.88 -13.95 6.68
N LYS A 186 3.72 -15.11 7.33
CA LYS A 186 4.73 -15.63 8.27
C LYS A 186 6.07 -15.92 7.60
N SER A 187 6.05 -16.55 6.42
CA SER A 187 7.26 -16.89 5.65
C SER A 187 7.96 -15.66 5.10
N ASN A 188 7.22 -14.60 4.75
CA ASN A 188 7.77 -13.37 4.19
C ASN A 188 7.86 -12.23 5.22
N LEU A 189 7.61 -12.51 6.50
CA LEU A 189 7.59 -11.51 7.56
C LEU A 189 8.90 -10.71 7.63
N VAL A 190 10.03 -11.39 7.41
CA VAL A 190 11.35 -10.75 7.38
C VAL A 190 11.44 -9.71 6.25
N ILE A 191 10.94 -10.05 5.05
CA ILE A 191 10.94 -9.12 3.91
C ILE A 191 10.06 -7.91 4.22
N VAL A 192 8.85 -8.15 4.73
CA VAL A 192 7.92 -7.07 5.11
C VAL A 192 8.54 -6.16 6.18
N ALA A 193 9.18 -6.74 7.19
CA ALA A 193 9.87 -5.99 8.24
C ALA A 193 11.05 -5.17 7.68
N CYS A 194 11.85 -5.74 6.78
CA CYS A 194 12.94 -5.02 6.10
C CYS A 194 12.43 -3.84 5.27
N VAL A 195 11.35 -4.04 4.51
CA VAL A 195 10.72 -2.96 3.71
C VAL A 195 10.20 -1.87 4.64
N ALA A 196 9.45 -2.22 5.69
CA ALA A 196 8.91 -1.26 6.64
C ALA A 196 10.02 -0.45 7.33
N PHE A 197 11.07 -1.11 7.81
CA PHE A 197 12.21 -0.44 8.42
C PHE A 197 12.93 0.49 7.43
N GLY A 198 13.10 0.04 6.19
CA GLY A 198 13.68 0.85 5.11
C GLY A 198 12.88 2.12 4.83
N VAL A 199 11.55 2.02 4.78
CA VAL A 199 10.64 3.17 4.62
C VAL A 199 10.80 4.14 5.79
N CYS A 200 10.70 3.66 7.03
CA CYS A 200 10.86 4.52 8.21
C CYS A 200 12.24 5.21 8.25
N PHE A 201 13.30 4.50 7.86
CA PHE A 201 14.65 5.05 7.80
C PHE A 201 14.78 6.15 6.74
N ILE A 202 14.30 5.90 5.51
CA ILE A 202 14.31 6.91 4.42
C ILE A 202 13.48 8.13 4.81
N GLN A 203 12.35 7.92 5.48
CA GLN A 203 11.46 8.97 5.92
C GLN A 203 12.08 9.83 7.02
N LEU A 204 12.76 9.20 7.99
CA LEU A 204 13.53 9.91 9.02
C LEU A 204 14.66 10.75 8.40
N LEU A 205 15.43 10.18 7.46
CA LEU A 205 16.47 10.92 6.75
C LEU A 205 15.90 12.11 5.96
N SER A 206 14.84 11.88 5.19
CA SER A 206 14.15 12.93 4.43
C SER A 206 13.65 14.05 5.33
N THR A 207 13.12 13.71 6.51
CA THR A 207 12.65 14.65 7.52
C THR A 207 13.80 15.51 8.05
N ILE A 208 14.92 14.89 8.44
CA ILE A 208 16.11 15.61 8.92
C ILE A 208 16.64 16.55 7.83
N ILE A 209 16.78 16.06 6.60
CA ILE A 209 17.27 16.86 5.47
C ILE A 209 16.33 18.05 5.19
N ALA A 210 15.01 17.84 5.24
CA ALA A 210 14.03 18.90 5.05
C ALA A 210 14.19 20.04 6.06
N PHE A 211 14.30 19.70 7.36
CA PHE A 211 14.48 20.69 8.43
C PHE A 211 15.84 21.38 8.35
N CYS A 212 16.92 20.64 8.06
CA CYS A 212 18.25 21.21 7.88
C CYS A 212 18.31 22.17 6.68
N LEU A 213 17.73 21.79 5.53
CA LEU A 213 17.70 22.62 4.34
C LEU A 213 16.82 23.86 4.56
N GLY A 214 15.64 23.69 5.18
CA GLY A 214 14.75 24.79 5.53
C GLY A 214 15.42 25.80 6.44
N LYS A 215 16.06 25.33 7.53
CA LYS A 215 16.80 26.21 8.45
C LYS A 215 17.93 26.95 7.73
N HIS A 216 18.73 26.24 6.95
CA HIS A 216 19.84 26.85 6.22
C HIS A 216 19.36 27.92 5.24
N ILE A 217 18.23 27.73 4.56
CA ILE A 217 17.70 28.76 3.65
C ILE A 217 17.17 29.96 4.45
N SER A 218 16.45 29.73 5.56
CA SER A 218 15.96 30.80 6.45
C SER A 218 17.11 31.69 6.96
N ASP A 219 18.19 31.06 7.44
CA ASP A 219 19.38 31.74 7.96
C ASP A 219 20.06 32.61 6.87
N TYR A 220 20.02 32.18 5.60
CA TYR A 220 20.58 32.94 4.46
C TYR A 220 19.69 34.10 4.02
N GLU A 221 18.36 33.94 4.08
CA GLU A 221 17.40 34.98 3.70
C GLU A 221 17.17 36.01 4.82
N GLY A 222 17.66 35.72 6.04
CA GLY A 222 17.51 36.61 7.19
C GLY A 222 16.09 36.68 7.72
N VAL A 223 15.30 35.62 7.51
CA VAL A 223 13.90 35.47 7.93
C VAL A 223 13.79 34.50 9.10
#